data_AF-A0A1V6KIS1-F1
#
_entry.id   AF-A0A1V6KIS1-F1
#
_cell.length_a   1.000
_cell.length_b   1.000
_cell.length_c   1.000
_cell.angle_alpha   90.00
_cell.angle_beta   90.00
_cell.angle_gamma   90.00
#
_symmetry.space_group_name_H-M   'P 1'
#
loop_
_entity.id
_entity.type
_entity.pdbx_description
1 polymer ?
#
loop_
_entity_poly.entity_id
_entity_poly.type
_entity_poly.pdbx_seq_one_letter_code
_entity_poly.pdbx_strand_id
1 'polypeptide(L)'
;MSKEVDIVLCKTDDTLQPFFAFYKRNLVSELYSYIQSSSDLSFRHFIKMEKHLIIQENDIASICDPGIVFQNINDRKSLERARKVANRQVLGLDEFHIMEE
;
A
#
# COMPACT_ATOMS: atom_id res chain seq x y z
N MET A 1 11.49 0.51 15.61
CA MET A 1 10.07 0.46 16.02
C MET A 1 10.00 0.39 17.53
N SER A 2 9.05 1.11 18.16
CA SER A 2 8.75 0.97 19.59
C SER A 2 8.52 -0.51 19.93
N LYS A 3 8.86 -0.95 21.15
CA LYS A 3 8.58 -2.31 21.63
C LYS A 3 7.08 -2.64 21.58
N GLU A 4 6.21 -1.64 21.54
CA GLU A 4 4.77 -1.77 21.75
C GLU A 4 3.93 -1.97 20.48
N VAL A 5 4.48 -1.67 19.30
CA VAL A 5 3.74 -1.74 18.02
C VAL A 5 4.30 -2.86 17.17
N ASP A 6 3.44 -3.75 16.69
CA ASP A 6 3.82 -4.91 15.87
C ASP A 6 3.67 -4.64 14.37
N ILE A 7 2.76 -3.73 13.99
CA ILE A 7 2.51 -3.33 12.61
C ILE A 7 2.48 -1.80 12.49
N VAL A 8 3.21 -1.23 11.53
CA VAL A 8 3.08 0.19 11.14
C VAL A 8 2.64 0.25 9.69
N LEU A 9 1.50 0.87 9.42
CA LEU A 9 0.94 0.95 8.07
C LEU A 9 0.33 2.32 7.77
N CYS A 10 0.24 2.64 6.49
CA CYS A 10 -0.38 3.89 6.05
C CYS A 10 -1.88 3.70 5.77
N LYS A 11 -2.62 4.80 5.90
CA LYS A 11 -4.01 4.92 5.43
C LYS A 11 -4.09 6.08 4.44
N THR A 12 -4.54 5.82 3.22
CA THR A 12 -4.73 6.81 2.15
C THR A 12 -6.12 6.67 1.56
N ASP A 13 -6.79 7.77 1.21
CA ASP A 13 -8.17 7.74 0.67
C ASP A 13 -9.12 6.81 1.45
N ASP A 14 -9.09 6.92 2.78
CA ASP A 14 -9.82 6.06 3.71
C ASP A 14 -9.53 4.54 3.67
N THR A 15 -8.52 4.15 2.92
CA THR A 15 -8.12 2.76 2.70
C THR A 15 -6.78 2.46 3.38
N LEU A 16 -6.75 1.40 4.19
CA LEU A 16 -5.49 0.87 4.71
C LEU A 16 -4.63 0.37 3.56
N GLN A 17 -3.31 0.52 3.69
CA GLN A 17 -2.30 0.00 2.77
C GLN A 17 -1.49 -1.14 3.40
N PRO A 18 -2.06 -2.36 3.56
CA PRO A 18 -1.35 -3.50 4.16
C PRO A 18 -0.07 -3.91 3.43
N PHE A 19 -0.04 -3.77 2.11
CA PHE A 19 1.12 -4.17 1.31
C PHE A 19 2.25 -3.13 1.33
N PHE A 20 1.99 -1.96 1.92
CA PHE A 20 2.98 -0.92 2.16
C PHE A 20 3.06 -0.63 3.66
N ALA A 21 3.67 -1.56 4.40
CA ALA A 21 3.71 -1.53 5.85
C ALA A 21 4.96 -2.21 6.40
N PHE A 22 5.30 -1.86 7.63
CA PHE A 22 6.33 -2.54 8.41
C PHE A 22 5.65 -3.55 9.34
N TYR A 23 6.11 -4.79 9.28
CA TYR A 23 5.67 -5.89 10.14
C TYR A 23 6.85 -6.36 10.98
N LYS A 24 6.63 -6.57 12.28
CA LYS A 24 7.62 -7.30 13.07
C LYS A 24 7.68 -8.75 12.63
N ARG A 25 8.88 -9.32 12.66
CA ARG A 25 9.15 -10.71 12.26
C ARG A 25 8.45 -11.75 13.13
N ASN A 26 8.16 -11.45 14.39
CA ASN A 26 7.50 -12.40 15.28
C ASN A 26 6.09 -12.76 14.78
N LEU A 27 5.37 -11.84 14.13
CA LEU A 27 4.01 -12.03 13.59
C LEU A 27 3.85 -13.16 12.56
N VAL A 28 4.94 -13.78 12.10
CA VAL A 28 4.89 -14.87 11.12
C VAL A 28 4.11 -16.07 11.69
N SER A 29 4.30 -16.39 12.97
CA SER A 29 3.60 -17.51 13.59
C SER A 29 2.12 -17.22 13.78
N GLU A 30 1.78 -16.00 14.22
CA GLU A 30 0.41 -15.52 14.41
C GLU A 30 -0.34 -15.47 13.08
N LEU A 31 0.31 -14.97 12.01
CA LEU A 31 -0.27 -14.95 10.66
C LEU A 31 -0.52 -16.38 10.16
N TYR A 32 0.42 -17.30 10.36
CA TYR A 32 0.23 -18.70 9.99
C TYR A 32 -0.94 -19.34 10.73
N SER A 33 -1.04 -19.13 12.05
CA SER A 33 -2.17 -19.60 12.86
C SER A 33 -3.50 -19.02 12.37
N TYR A 34 -3.54 -17.72 12.07
CA TYR A 34 -4.74 -17.04 11.54
C TYR A 34 -5.22 -17.68 10.23
N ILE A 35 -4.29 -17.99 9.32
CA ILE A 35 -4.59 -18.63 8.03
C ILE A 35 -5.17 -20.04 8.23
N GLN A 36 -4.65 -20.80 9.20
CA GLN A 36 -5.10 -22.17 9.46
C GLN A 36 -6.48 -22.22 10.15
N SER A 37 -6.82 -21.23 10.96
CA SER A 37 -8.04 -21.25 11.78
C SER A 37 -9.26 -20.60 11.13
N SER A 38 -9.10 -19.83 10.05
CA SER A 38 -10.19 -19.04 9.46
C SER A 38 -10.64 -19.61 8.11
N SER A 39 -11.96 -19.71 7.92
CA SER A 39 -12.57 -20.03 6.62
C SER A 39 -12.73 -18.80 5.71
N ASP A 40 -12.64 -17.60 6.27
CA ASP A 40 -12.70 -16.33 5.54
C ASP A 40 -11.46 -15.49 5.88
N LEU A 41 -10.52 -15.41 4.93
CA LEU A 41 -9.24 -14.76 5.12
C LEU A 41 -9.35 -13.28 4.79
N SER A 42 -9.19 -12.44 5.80
CA SER A 42 -9.16 -11.00 5.63
C SER A 42 -7.91 -10.41 6.27
N PHE A 43 -7.00 -9.88 5.43
CA PHE A 43 -5.78 -9.28 5.95
C PHE A 43 -6.07 -8.04 6.81
N ARG A 44 -7.16 -7.32 6.51
CA ARG A 44 -7.65 -6.23 7.35
C ARG A 44 -8.11 -6.72 8.72
N HIS A 45 -8.73 -7.90 8.78
CA HIS A 45 -9.12 -8.51 10.05
C HIS A 45 -7.87 -8.87 10.87
N PHE A 46 -6.91 -9.56 10.27
CA PHE A 46 -5.64 -9.90 10.93
C PHE A 46 -4.96 -8.65 11.53
N ILE A 47 -4.81 -7.57 10.75
CA ILE A 47 -4.20 -6.32 11.23
C ILE A 47 -4.94 -5.74 12.44
N LYS A 48 -6.29 -5.83 12.48
CA LYS A 48 -7.08 -5.34 13.61
C LYS A 48 -6.88 -6.15 14.90
N MET A 49 -6.46 -7.41 14.80
CA MET A 49 -6.16 -8.26 15.96
C MET A 49 -4.80 -7.95 16.58
N GLU A 50 -3.86 -7.44 15.78
CA GLU A 50 -2.51 -7.12 16.21
C GLU A 50 -2.36 -5.68 16.71
N LYS A 51 -1.32 -5.41 17.50
CA LYS A 51 -1.00 -4.02 17.91
C LYS A 51 -0.45 -3.26 16.73
N HIS A 52 -1.20 -2.26 16.26
CA HIS A 52 -0.86 -1.52 15.05
C HIS A 52 -0.87 -0.01 15.26
N LEU A 53 -0.04 0.68 14.48
CA LEU A 53 -0.03 2.13 14.34
C LEU A 53 -0.41 2.48 12.90
N ILE A 54 -1.42 3.34 12.74
CA ILE A 54 -1.86 3.85 11.45
C ILE A 54 -1.29 5.25 11.26
N ILE A 55 -0.47 5.42 10.24
CA ILE A 55 0.02 6.72 9.78
C ILE A 55 -0.99 7.27 8.78
N GLN A 56 -1.45 8.51 8.98
CA GLN A 56 -2.41 9.14 8.06
C GLN A 56 -1.70 9.71 6.84
N GLU A 57 -2.44 9.85 5.75
CA GLU A 57 -1.94 10.44 4.50
C GLU A 57 -1.29 11.82 4.69
N ASN A 58 -1.89 12.67 5.53
CA ASN A 58 -1.34 14.00 5.83
C ASN A 58 0.04 13.94 6.52
N ASP A 59 0.33 12.88 7.28
CA ASP A 59 1.59 12.73 7.99
C ASP A 59 2.73 12.38 7.03
N ILE A 60 2.43 11.71 5.92
CA ILE A 60 3.40 11.28 4.91
C ILE A 60 3.51 12.21 3.70
N ALA A 61 2.53 13.10 3.49
CA ALA A 61 2.53 14.08 2.40
C ALA A 61 3.75 15.01 2.42
N SER A 62 4.40 15.17 3.58
CA SER A 62 5.66 15.93 3.72
C SER A 62 6.90 15.19 3.20
N ILE A 63 6.82 13.87 3.03
CA ILE A 63 7.93 12.98 2.66
C ILE A 63 7.81 12.52 1.20
N CYS A 64 6.60 12.27 0.73
CA CYS A 64 6.32 11.85 -0.63
C CYS A 64 4.92 12.29 -1.09
N ASP A 65 4.66 12.22 -2.40
CA ASP A 65 3.31 12.33 -2.95
C ASP A 65 2.56 11.00 -2.74
N PRO A 66 1.54 10.94 -1.85
CA PRO A 66 0.83 9.71 -1.56
C PRO A 66 0.04 9.19 -2.76
N GLY A 67 -0.45 10.09 -3.62
CA GLY A 67 -1.18 9.74 -4.84
C GLY A 67 -0.33 8.97 -5.85
N ILE A 68 0.99 9.00 -5.69
CA ILE A 68 1.95 8.29 -6.54
C ILE A 68 2.48 7.05 -5.85
N VAL A 69 2.93 7.17 -4.59
CA VAL A 69 3.55 6.05 -3.85
C VAL A 69 2.56 4.91 -3.59
N PHE A 70 1.28 5.22 -3.35
CA PHE A 70 0.25 4.22 -3.05
C PHE A 70 -0.62 3.89 -4.26
N GLN A 71 -0.24 4.32 -5.47
CA GLN A 71 -1.01 4.03 -6.67
C GLN A 71 -0.87 2.57 -7.09
N ASN A 72 -1.93 1.78 -6.89
CA ASN A 72 -2.01 0.42 -7.42
C ASN A 72 -2.38 0.39 -8.90
N ILE A 73 -1.75 -0.50 -9.67
CA ILE A 73 -2.09 -0.79 -11.07
C ILE A 73 -2.83 -2.13 -11.12
N ASN A 74 -4.15 -2.08 -11.01
CA ASN A 74 -5.02 -3.27 -10.97
C ASN A 74 -5.85 -3.44 -12.25
N ASP A 75 -5.95 -2.40 -13.07
CA ASP A 75 -6.75 -2.36 -14.28
C ASP A 75 -6.16 -1.41 -15.33
N ARG A 76 -6.71 -1.44 -16.55
CA ARG A 76 -6.26 -0.58 -17.66
C ARG A 76 -6.33 0.92 -17.34
N LYS A 77 -7.36 1.38 -16.61
CA LYS A 77 -7.51 2.79 -16.24
C LYS A 77 -6.41 3.22 -15.27
N SER A 78 -6.08 2.38 -14.30
CA SER A 78 -4.99 2.63 -13.34
C SER A 78 -3.62 2.64 -14.02
N LEU A 79 -3.42 1.80 -15.05
CA LEU A 79 -2.21 1.81 -15.87
C LEU A 79 -2.08 3.12 -16.68
N GLU A 80 -3.16 3.58 -17.32
CA GLU A 80 -3.15 4.85 -18.06
C GLU A 80 -2.87 6.06 -17.14
N ARG A 81 -3.42 6.05 -15.92
CA ARG A 81 -3.07 7.05 -14.89
C ARG A 81 -1.60 6.98 -14.51
N ALA A 82 -1.05 5.79 -14.26
CA ALA A 82 0.36 5.60 -13.92
C ALA A 82 1.27 6.11 -15.04
N ARG A 83 0.93 5.85 -16.31
CA ARG A 83 1.67 6.38 -17.48
C ARG A 83 1.68 7.91 -17.50
N LYS A 84 0.55 8.57 -17.25
CA LYS A 84 0.48 10.04 -17.19
C LYS A 84 1.36 10.61 -16.07
N VAL A 85 1.35 9.98 -14.89
CA VAL A 85 2.19 10.38 -13.75
C VAL A 85 3.67 10.17 -14.08
N ALA A 86 4.04 8.99 -14.58
CA ALA A 86 5.41 8.66 -14.96
C ALA A 86 5.95 9.61 -16.05
N ASN A 87 5.15 9.90 -17.07
CA ASN A 87 5.53 10.86 -18.11
C ASN A 87 5.76 12.24 -17.49
N ARG A 88 4.84 12.76 -16.65
CA ARG A 88 5.01 14.06 -15.99
C ARG A 88 6.23 14.15 -15.07
N GLN A 89 6.62 13.05 -14.41
CA GLN A 89 7.69 13.05 -13.42
C GLN A 89 9.07 12.68 -13.98
N VAL A 90 9.12 11.81 -14.99
CA VAL A 90 10.39 11.32 -15.55
C VAL A 90 10.80 12.16 -16.76
N LEU A 91 9.85 12.78 -17.48
CA LEU A 91 10.10 13.22 -18.84
C LEU A 91 9.30 14.49 -19.18
N GLY A 92 10.00 15.59 -19.46
CA GLY A 92 9.50 16.54 -20.46
C GLY A 92 9.48 15.91 -21.87
N LEU A 93 9.02 14.66 -22.03
CA LEU A 93 8.87 13.99 -23.32
C LEU A 93 7.39 13.98 -23.69
N ASP A 94 7.10 14.77 -24.70
CA ASP A 94 5.98 14.57 -25.60
C ASP A 94 5.94 13.10 -26.05
N GLU A 95 4.73 12.54 -25.96
CA GLU A 95 4.23 11.44 -26.77
C GLU A 95 5.07 10.15 -26.85
N PHE A 96 4.86 9.26 -25.87
CA PHE A 96 4.94 7.82 -26.19
C PHE A 96 3.72 7.44 -27.04
N HIS A 97 3.91 7.45 -28.37
CA HIS A 97 3.01 6.75 -29.29
C HIS A 97 2.99 5.26 -28.93
N ILE A 98 1.86 4.82 -28.38
CA ILE A 98 1.55 3.41 -28.28
C ILE A 98 1.06 3.02 -29.68
N MET A 99 1.89 2.34 -30.47
CA MET A 99 1.40 1.61 -31.63
C MET A 99 0.47 0.51 -31.13
N GLU A 100 -0.81 0.63 -31.46
CA GLU A 100 -1.78 -0.47 -31.33
C GLU A 100 -1.44 -1.52 -32.41
N GLU A 101 -1.29 -2.78 -32.00
CA GLU A 101 -1.35 -3.96 -32.88
C GLU A 101 -2.81 -4.40 -33.08
#